data_AF-A0A7H4N7I6-F1
#
_entry.id   AF-A0A7H4N7I6-F1
#
_cell.length_a   1.000
_cell.length_b   1.000
_cell.length_c   1.000
_cell.angle_alpha   90.00
_cell.angle_beta   90.00
_cell.angle_gamma   90.00
#
_symmetry.space_group_name_H-M   'P 1'
#
loop_
_entity.id
_entity.type
_entity.pdbx_description
1 polymer ?
#
loop_
_entity_poly.entity_id
_entity_poly.type
_entity_poly.pdbx_seq_one_letter_code
_entity_poly.pdbx_strand_id
1 'polypeptide(L)'
;MPVADADIEKLPYVTFPEGSEEHTYLHAQRQKLHGYLPSRQPNFDEKLELPTLEDFGPLLEEQNKEISTTIAFVRALNVMLKNKSIKDRLVPIIADEARTFGMEGLFPSDWYLQPERSAVHSAGP
;
A
#
# COMPACT_ATOMS: atom_id res chain seq x y z
N MET A 1 30.84 -25.37 18.91
CA MET A 1 29.46 -24.99 19.29
C MET A 1 29.25 -25.40 20.75
N PRO A 2 28.43 -24.68 21.55
CA PRO A 2 28.16 -25.05 22.95
C PRO A 2 27.22 -26.27 23.03
N VAL A 3 27.64 -27.39 22.45
CA VAL A 3 26.93 -28.66 22.38
C VAL A 3 27.95 -29.75 22.71
N ALA A 4 27.63 -30.62 23.67
CA ALA A 4 28.51 -31.73 24.04
C ALA A 4 28.45 -32.85 22.99
N ASP A 5 29.57 -33.56 22.78
CA ASP A 5 29.67 -34.61 21.76
C ASP A 5 28.61 -35.71 21.91
N ALA A 6 28.24 -36.06 23.15
CA ALA A 6 27.21 -37.05 23.47
C ALA A 6 25.78 -36.62 23.07
N ASP A 7 25.56 -35.33 22.83
CA ASP A 7 24.25 -34.78 22.49
C ASP A 7 24.13 -34.41 21.00
N ILE A 8 25.20 -34.56 20.21
CA ILE A 8 25.21 -34.21 18.78
C ILE A 8 24.16 -35.01 17.99
N GLU A 9 23.99 -36.30 18.28
CA GLU A 9 23.02 -37.16 17.58
C GLU A 9 21.55 -36.71 17.80
N LYS A 10 21.29 -35.92 18.85
CA LYS A 10 19.95 -35.43 19.19
C LYS A 10 19.59 -34.13 18.46
N LEU A 11 20.52 -33.53 17.73
CA LEU A 11 20.36 -32.25 17.01
C LEU A 11 19.73 -31.15 17.89
N PRO A 12 20.31 -30.83 19.06
CA PRO A 12 19.69 -29.93 20.02
C PRO A 12 19.69 -28.49 19.51
N TYR A 13 18.59 -27.79 19.76
CA TYR A 13 18.54 -26.33 19.60
C TYR A 13 19.37 -25.65 20.68
N VAL A 14 20.19 -24.68 20.28
CA VAL A 14 20.91 -23.80 21.21
C VAL A 14 20.05 -22.58 21.49
N THR A 15 19.91 -22.25 22.77
CA THR A 15 19.23 -21.04 23.22
C THR A 15 20.19 -20.26 24.12
N PHE A 16 20.04 -18.94 24.17
CA PHE A 16 20.79 -18.10 25.09
C PHE A 16 19.93 -17.82 26.32
N PRO A 17 20.38 -18.16 27.54
CA PRO A 17 19.60 -17.94 28.74
C PRO A 17 19.47 -16.44 29.02
N GLU A 18 18.35 -16.04 29.61
CA GLU A 18 18.15 -14.66 30.03
C GLU A 18 19.27 -14.20 30.98
N GLY A 19 19.85 -13.04 30.70
CA GLY A 19 20.97 -12.48 31.47
C GLY A 19 22.36 -12.87 30.97
N SER A 20 22.49 -13.75 29.98
CA SER A 20 23.78 -14.00 29.31
C SER A 20 24.22 -12.77 28.50
N GLU A 21 25.53 -12.66 28.23
CA GLU A 21 26.07 -11.58 27.39
C GLU A 21 25.48 -11.65 25.97
N GLU A 22 25.33 -12.85 25.41
CA GLU A 22 24.76 -13.09 24.08
C GLU A 22 23.29 -12.70 24.02
N HIS A 23 22.49 -13.09 25.02
CA HIS A 23 21.08 -12.74 25.09
C HIS A 23 20.90 -11.21 25.18
N THR A 24 21.69 -10.57 26.04
CA THR A 24 21.65 -9.12 26.24
C THR A 24 22.06 -8.37 24.98
N TYR A 25 23.16 -8.77 24.35
CA TYR A 25 23.64 -8.14 23.11
C TYR A 25 22.63 -8.32 21.97
N LEU A 26 22.12 -9.54 21.76
CA LEU A 26 21.17 -9.85 20.70
C LEU A 26 19.92 -8.96 20.77
N HIS A 27 19.31 -8.85 21.95
CA HIS A 27 18.10 -8.06 22.13
C HIS A 27 18.37 -6.55 22.16
N ALA A 28 19.47 -6.10 22.75
CA ALA A 28 19.83 -4.68 22.75
C ALA A 28 20.03 -4.14 21.33
N GLN A 29 20.68 -4.90 20.44
CA GLN A 29 20.87 -4.49 19.05
C GLN A 29 19.55 -4.45 18.27
N ARG A 30 18.63 -5.39 18.52
CA ARG A 30 17.29 -5.37 17.92
C ARG A 30 16.47 -4.18 18.41
N GLN A 31 16.52 -3.87 19.69
CA GLN A 31 15.84 -2.69 20.25
C GLN A 31 16.35 -1.38 19.65
N LYS A 32 17.67 -1.24 19.45
CA LYS A 32 18.25 -0.08 18.74
C LYS A 32 17.76 0.06 17.29
N LEU A 33 17.34 -1.04 16.67
CA LEU A 33 16.84 -1.12 15.29
C LEU A 33 15.31 -1.23 15.22
N HIS A 34 14.60 -0.67 16.20
CA HIS A 34 13.13 -0.63 16.26
C HIS A 34 12.43 -2.00 16.43
N GLY A 35 13.15 -3.00 16.95
CA GLY A 35 12.58 -4.28 17.35
C GLY A 35 12.98 -5.44 16.43
N TYR A 36 12.11 -6.44 16.34
CA TYR A 36 12.36 -7.68 15.60
C TYR A 36 11.72 -7.64 14.22
N LEU A 37 12.41 -8.23 13.25
CA LEU A 37 11.93 -8.45 11.89
C LEU A 37 12.28 -9.88 11.45
N PRO A 38 11.41 -10.55 10.69
CA PRO A 38 10.16 -10.04 10.11
C PRO A 38 8.99 -9.97 11.10
N SER A 39 8.16 -8.95 10.96
CA SER A 39 6.88 -8.79 11.66
C SER A 39 5.84 -8.26 10.68
N ARG A 40 4.58 -8.62 10.85
CA ARG A 40 3.48 -8.22 9.96
C ARG A 40 2.32 -7.70 10.78
N GLN A 41 1.88 -6.48 10.48
CA GLN A 41 0.60 -5.96 10.95
C GLN A 41 -0.52 -6.47 10.02
N PRO A 42 -1.53 -7.20 10.54
CA PRO A 42 -2.56 -7.79 9.69
C PRO A 42 -3.58 -6.77 9.19
N ASN A 43 -3.82 -5.71 9.96
CA ASN A 43 -4.81 -4.67 9.69
C ASN A 43 -4.14 -3.30 9.74
N PHE A 44 -4.76 -2.33 9.10
CA PHE A 44 -4.43 -0.91 9.25
C PHE A 44 -5.22 -0.31 10.43
N ASP A 45 -4.68 0.75 11.04
CA ASP A 45 -5.30 1.38 12.22
C ASP A 45 -6.29 2.50 11.86
N GLU A 46 -6.14 3.10 10.68
CA GLU A 46 -6.91 4.29 10.28
C GLU A 46 -8.30 3.93 9.74
N LYS A 47 -9.35 4.55 10.27
CA LYS A 47 -10.70 4.41 9.71
C LYS A 47 -10.86 5.32 8.49
N LEU A 48 -11.19 4.73 7.34
CA LEU A 48 -11.49 5.46 6.11
C LEU A 48 -12.99 5.72 5.98
N GLU A 49 -13.37 6.96 5.66
CA GLU A 49 -14.75 7.35 5.36
C GLU A 49 -15.02 7.12 3.87
N LEU A 50 -15.47 5.92 3.55
CA LEU A 50 -15.70 5.47 2.18
C LEU A 50 -16.92 6.15 1.55
N PRO A 51 -16.95 6.33 0.21
CA PRO A 51 -18.15 6.79 -0.47
C PRO A 51 -19.29 5.80 -0.24
N THR A 52 -20.48 6.35 -0.04
CA THR A 52 -21.72 5.61 0.10
C THR A 52 -22.21 5.15 -1.27
N LEU A 53 -23.17 4.21 -1.30
CA LEU A 53 -23.80 3.79 -2.55
C LEU A 53 -24.52 4.96 -3.25
N GLU A 54 -25.05 5.91 -2.48
CA GLU A 54 -25.74 7.09 -2.99
C GLU A 54 -24.81 8.03 -3.77
N ASP A 55 -23.52 8.09 -3.41
CA ASP A 55 -22.52 8.86 -4.15
C ASP A 55 -22.34 8.35 -5.61
N PHE A 56 -22.69 7.09 -5.86
CA PHE A 56 -22.70 6.47 -7.18
C PHE A 56 -24.04 6.57 -7.90
N GLY A 57 -25.02 7.33 -7.37
CA GLY A 57 -26.37 7.48 -7.90
C GLY A 57 -26.48 7.58 -9.44
N PRO A 58 -25.68 8.44 -10.12
CA PRO A 58 -25.72 8.57 -11.58
C PRO A 58 -25.38 7.30 -12.37
N LEU A 59 -24.75 6.30 -11.74
CA LEU A 59 -24.45 4.99 -12.32
C LEU A 59 -25.51 3.93 -12.03
N LEU A 60 -26.38 4.18 -11.04
CA LEU A 60 -27.45 3.27 -10.65
C LEU A 60 -28.73 3.49 -11.47
N GLU A 61 -28.84 4.65 -12.10
CA GLU A 61 -29.94 4.99 -13.01
C GLU A 61 -29.72 4.44 -14.42
N GLU A 62 -30.82 4.26 -15.16
CA GLU A 62 -30.77 3.89 -16.58
C GLU A 62 -29.98 4.95 -17.38
N GLN A 63 -29.04 4.48 -18.19
CA GLN A 63 -28.15 5.38 -18.92
C GLN A 63 -28.81 5.84 -20.22
N ASN A 64 -28.87 7.16 -20.41
CA ASN A 64 -29.42 7.78 -21.62
C ASN A 64 -28.68 7.42 -22.93
N LYS A 65 -27.48 6.83 -22.81
CA LYS A 65 -26.67 6.36 -23.93
C LYS A 65 -26.15 4.98 -23.59
N GLU A 66 -25.99 4.14 -24.60
CA GLU A 66 -25.25 2.90 -24.44
C GLU A 66 -23.81 3.23 -24.01
N ILE A 67 -23.42 2.65 -22.87
CA ILE A 67 -22.07 2.74 -22.34
C ILE A 67 -21.56 1.34 -22.08
N SER A 68 -20.25 1.13 -22.26
CA SER A 68 -19.60 -0.11 -21.85
C SER A 68 -19.39 -0.13 -20.33
N THR A 69 -19.18 -1.31 -19.78
CA THR A 69 -18.80 -1.49 -18.36
C THR A 69 -17.47 -0.81 -18.04
N THR A 70 -16.55 -0.68 -18.99
CA THR A 70 -15.31 0.08 -18.84
C THR A 70 -15.58 1.56 -18.60
N ILE A 71 -16.53 2.16 -19.34
CA ILE A 71 -16.93 3.56 -19.15
C ILE A 71 -17.59 3.72 -17.76
N ALA A 72 -18.42 2.76 -17.34
CA ALA A 72 -19.02 2.76 -16.01
C ALA A 72 -17.96 2.66 -14.90
N PHE A 73 -16.94 1.82 -15.06
CA PHE A 73 -15.80 1.72 -14.15
C PHE A 73 -15.03 3.05 -14.03
N VAL A 74 -14.72 3.69 -15.15
CA VAL A 74 -14.05 5.01 -15.19
C VAL A 74 -14.87 6.08 -14.46
N ARG A 75 -16.20 6.07 -14.64
CA ARG A 75 -17.10 6.97 -13.90
C ARG A 75 -17.15 6.67 -12.41
N ALA A 76 -17.13 5.39 -12.01
CA ALA A 76 -17.08 5.00 -10.60
C ALA A 76 -15.76 5.45 -9.96
N LEU A 77 -14.63 5.29 -10.66
CA LEU A 77 -13.33 5.79 -10.21
C LEU A 77 -13.35 7.31 -10.02
N ASN A 78 -13.98 8.06 -10.92
CA ASN A 78 -14.20 9.51 -10.77
C ASN A 78 -14.99 9.89 -9.52
N VAL A 79 -16.00 9.10 -9.13
CA VAL A 79 -16.73 9.32 -7.87
C VAL A 79 -15.78 9.13 -6.68
N MET A 80 -14.98 8.07 -6.69
CA MET A 80 -14.00 7.81 -5.63
C MET A 80 -12.89 8.88 -5.57
N LEU A 81 -12.45 9.42 -6.70
CA LEU A 81 -11.46 10.51 -6.80
C LEU A 81 -12.00 11.84 -6.25
N LYS A 82 -13.32 11.99 -6.09
CA LYS A 82 -13.93 13.15 -5.43
C LYS A 82 -14.08 12.96 -3.91
N ASN A 83 -13.98 11.72 -3.40
CA ASN A 83 -14.09 11.45 -1.97
C ASN A 83 -12.83 11.93 -1.23
N LYS A 84 -12.99 12.85 -0.27
CA LYS A 84 -11.87 13.47 0.46
C LYS A 84 -11.03 12.48 1.28
N SER A 85 -11.60 11.36 1.73
CA SER A 85 -10.91 10.38 2.58
C SER A 85 -9.97 9.47 1.77
N ILE A 86 -10.32 9.15 0.52
CA ILE A 86 -9.60 8.13 -0.26
C ILE A 86 -9.00 8.64 -1.56
N LYS A 87 -9.34 9.84 -2.05
CA LYS A 87 -8.90 10.33 -3.37
C LYS A 87 -7.39 10.22 -3.60
N ASP A 88 -6.57 10.54 -2.61
CA ASP A 88 -5.11 10.55 -2.69
C ASP A 88 -4.50 9.16 -2.40
N ARG A 89 -5.33 8.18 -2.05
CA ARG A 89 -4.95 6.77 -1.78
C ARG A 89 -5.24 5.85 -2.95
N LEU A 90 -6.01 6.32 -3.94
CA LEU A 90 -6.28 5.57 -5.15
C LEU A 90 -5.04 5.61 -6.03
N VAL A 91 -4.56 4.44 -6.45
CA VAL A 91 -3.42 4.30 -7.36
C VAL A 91 -3.89 3.59 -8.63
N PRO A 92 -4.43 4.32 -9.62
CA PRO A 92 -4.76 3.73 -10.91
C PRO A 92 -3.46 3.34 -11.64
N ILE A 93 -3.35 2.07 -12.04
CA ILE A 93 -2.18 1.54 -12.77
C ILE A 93 -2.63 1.21 -14.19
N ILE A 94 -1.93 1.75 -15.18
CA ILE A 94 -2.20 1.51 -16.60
C ILE A 94 -0.92 1.09 -17.29
N ALA A 95 -1.02 0.02 -18.08
CA ALA A 95 0.06 -0.41 -18.96
C ALA A 95 -0.09 0.26 -20.34
N ASP A 96 0.31 1.54 -20.46
CA ASP A 96 0.37 2.36 -21.69
C ASP A 96 -0.97 2.65 -22.42
N GLU A 97 -1.94 1.74 -22.37
CA GLU A 97 -3.20 1.79 -23.12
C GLU A 97 -4.30 2.68 -22.48
N ALA A 98 -3.93 3.85 -21.95
CA ALA A 98 -4.87 4.74 -21.26
C ALA A 98 -6.02 5.22 -22.18
N ARG A 99 -5.74 5.44 -23.46
CA ARG A 99 -6.73 5.85 -24.46
C ARG A 99 -7.77 4.75 -24.72
N THR A 100 -7.33 3.49 -24.83
CA THR A 100 -8.18 2.34 -25.14
C THR A 100 -9.28 2.16 -24.10
N PHE A 101 -8.95 2.41 -22.83
CA PHE A 101 -9.89 2.27 -21.73
C PHE A 101 -10.70 3.54 -21.42
N GLY A 102 -10.58 4.60 -22.25
CA GLY A 102 -11.25 5.87 -22.00
C GLY A 102 -10.75 6.58 -20.74
N MET A 103 -9.52 6.29 -20.31
CA MET A 103 -8.91 6.86 -19.11
C MET A 103 -8.09 8.13 -19.40
N GLU A 104 -7.99 8.56 -20.65
CA GLU A 104 -7.28 9.79 -21.03
C GLU A 104 -7.85 11.06 -20.37
N GLY A 105 -9.15 11.08 -20.05
CA GLY A 105 -9.79 12.19 -19.32
C GLY A 105 -9.70 12.09 -17.79
N LEU A 106 -9.14 10.99 -17.26
CA LEU A 106 -9.01 10.77 -15.81
C LEU A 106 -7.74 11.40 -15.24
N PHE A 107 -6.68 11.59 -16.02
CA PHE A 107 -5.36 11.97 -15.50
C PHE A 107 -5.00 13.41 -15.85
N PRO A 108 -5.15 14.37 -14.91
CA PRO A 108 -4.32 15.55 -14.88
C PRO A 108 -2.84 15.18 -14.98
N SER A 109 -2.03 16.05 -15.59
CA SER A 109 -0.59 15.82 -15.80
C SER A 109 0.16 15.49 -14.50
N ASP A 110 -0.32 15.99 -13.37
CA ASP A 110 0.28 15.79 -12.04
C ASP A 110 0.16 14.34 -11.52
N TRP A 111 -0.67 13.51 -12.15
CA TRP A 111 -0.94 12.14 -11.69
C TRP A 111 0.00 11.13 -12.32
N TYR A 112 0.75 11.53 -13.35
CA TYR A 112 1.81 10.71 -13.89
C TYR A 112 3.01 10.76 -12.94
N LEU A 113 3.22 9.67 -12.20
CA LEU A 113 4.40 9.51 -11.36
C LEU A 113 5.66 9.52 -12.23
N GLN A 114 6.33 10.68 -12.27
CA GLN A 114 7.56 10.91 -13.02
C GLN A 114 8.64 11.33 -12.03
N PRO A 115 9.28 10.36 -11.34
CA PRO A 115 10.21 10.66 -10.24
C PRO A 115 11.37 11.57 -10.66
N GLU A 116 11.76 11.54 -11.95
CA GLU A 116 12.82 12.41 -12.49
C GLU A 116 12.38 13.85 -12.80
N ARG A 117 11.07 14.15 -12.87
CA ARG A 117 10.53 15.50 -13.14
C ARG A 117 10.22 16.31 -11.88
N SER A 118 10.30 15.71 -10.70
CA SER A 118 9.91 16.34 -9.43
C SER A 118 10.92 17.38 -8.90
N ALA A 119 12.07 17.58 -9.55
CA ALA A 119 13.06 18.57 -9.13
C ALA A 119 12.78 20.03 -9.60
N VAL A 120 11.69 20.32 -10.32
CA VAL A 120 11.52 21.62 -11.02
C VAL A 120 10.25 22.40 -10.64
N HIS A 121 9.38 21.94 -9.74
CA HIS A 121 8.17 22.70 -9.37
C HIS A 121 8.11 23.10 -7.88
N SER A 122 9.20 23.71 -7.40
CA SER A 122 9.19 24.59 -6.22
C SER A 122 9.61 26.03 -6.59
N ALA A 123 8.75 26.73 -7.34
CA ALA A 123 8.70 28.20 -7.46
C ALA A 123 7.43 28.56 -8.26
N GLY A 124 6.27 28.79 -7.63
CA GLY A 124 5.84 30.04 -7.01
C GLY A 124 4.46 30.43 -7.60
N PRO A 125 3.86 31.58 -7.27
CA PRO A 125 4.12 32.54 -6.19
C PRO A 125 3.34 32.24 -4.90
#